data_AF-A0A836PPX9-F1
#
_entry.id   AF-A0A836PPX9-F1
#
_cell.length_a   1.000
_cell.length_b   1.000
_cell.length_c   1.000
_cell.angle_alpha   90.00
_cell.angle_beta   90.00
_cell.angle_gamma   90.00
#
_symmetry.space_group_name_H-M   'P 1'
#
loop_
_entity.id
_entity.type
_entity.pdbx_description
1 polymer ?
#
loop_
_entity_poly.entity_id
_entity_poly.type
_entity_poly.pdbx_seq_one_letter_code
_entity_poly.pdbx_strand_id
1 'polypeptide(L)'
;MHYYQFNIGDYVSSTQHLDENEDLAYRRMLDIYYSKELPLPEDQKDIARLIRMRTHTESIAIVLHEFFTLKKDGYHCIRADKEILAFQSKSDKARKSAEARWNKNKDLPKEKVDANALRTQSEGKAKAMLNTKQETLNTKQETLKDNTSFINDGFDHWWSSYKKKADKKKALQKFKLITRGFSDDRFSEFVNMITTDCKKRFVDTEKEFVPNATTYLNGERWNDEIIGSN
;
A
#
# COMPACT_ATOMS: atom_id res chain seq x y z
N MET A 1 11.70 -8.49 -14.45
CA MET A 1 10.95 -8.85 -13.22
C MET A 1 10.32 -10.23 -13.37
N HIS A 2 10.25 -11.03 -12.30
CA HIS A 2 9.59 -12.36 -12.34
C HIS A 2 8.09 -12.31 -11.96
N TYR A 3 7.66 -11.21 -11.35
CA TYR A 3 6.28 -10.99 -10.93
C TYR A 3 6.01 -9.49 -10.91
N TYR A 4 4.80 -9.10 -11.29
CA TYR A 4 4.25 -7.77 -11.07
C TYR A 4 2.78 -7.92 -10.64
N GLN A 5 2.26 -6.90 -9.97
CA GLN A 5 0.88 -6.94 -9.51
C GLN A 5 -0.06 -6.56 -10.64
N PHE A 6 -0.89 -7.51 -11.07
CA PHE A 6 -1.91 -7.26 -12.09
C PHE A 6 -3.24 -6.89 -11.44
N ASN A 7 -3.64 -5.62 -11.57
CA ASN A 7 -4.88 -5.10 -11.01
C ASN A 7 -6.02 -5.24 -12.03
N ILE A 8 -6.88 -6.24 -11.82
CA ILE A 8 -7.92 -6.61 -12.79
C ILE A 8 -8.90 -5.46 -13.05
N GLY A 9 -9.37 -4.76 -12.01
CA GLY A 9 -10.32 -3.67 -12.17
C GLY A 9 -9.78 -2.48 -12.97
N ASP A 10 -8.51 -2.15 -12.77
CA ASP A 10 -7.86 -1.09 -13.56
C ASP A 10 -7.66 -1.50 -15.00
N TYR A 11 -7.30 -2.77 -15.21
CA TYR A 11 -7.10 -3.30 -16.54
C TYR A 11 -8.41 -3.24 -17.32
N VAL A 12 -9.48 -3.85 -16.79
CA VAL A 12 -10.80 -3.88 -17.42
C VAL A 12 -11.31 -2.47 -17.70
N SER A 13 -11.22 -1.55 -16.74
CA SER A 13 -11.68 -0.16 -16.96
C SER A 13 -10.88 0.59 -18.02
N SER A 14 -9.61 0.24 -18.22
CA SER A 14 -8.75 0.89 -19.22
C SER A 14 -8.76 0.20 -20.58
N THR A 15 -9.22 -1.05 -20.68
CA THR A 15 -9.17 -1.84 -21.92
C THR A 15 -10.54 -2.23 -22.46
N GLN A 16 -11.64 -1.81 -21.82
CA GLN A 16 -13.00 -2.19 -22.20
C GLN A 16 -13.38 -1.81 -23.65
N HIS A 17 -12.77 -0.76 -24.19
CA HIS A 17 -13.01 -0.28 -25.56
C HIS A 17 -12.12 -0.93 -26.62
N LEU A 18 -11.15 -1.75 -26.21
CA LEU A 18 -10.22 -2.41 -27.13
C LEU A 18 -10.85 -3.63 -27.80
N ASP A 19 -10.50 -3.85 -29.07
CA ASP A 19 -10.76 -5.12 -29.75
C ASP A 19 -9.95 -6.27 -29.15
N GLU A 20 -10.36 -7.52 -29.42
CA GLU A 20 -9.67 -8.74 -28.97
C GLU A 20 -8.16 -8.73 -29.30
N ASN A 21 -7.80 -8.25 -30.51
CA ASN A 21 -6.41 -8.20 -30.93
C ASN A 21 -5.64 -7.04 -30.29
N GLU A 22 -6.30 -5.93 -29.98
CA GLU A 22 -5.71 -4.79 -29.30
C GLU A 22 -5.44 -5.12 -27.83
N ASP A 23 -6.41 -5.73 -27.14
CA ASP A 23 -6.25 -6.23 -25.77
C ASP A 23 -5.11 -7.25 -25.69
N LEU A 24 -5.06 -8.22 -26.61
CA LEU A 24 -3.97 -9.19 -26.69
C LEU A 24 -2.61 -8.52 -26.95
N ALA A 25 -2.56 -7.54 -27.85
CA ALA A 25 -1.33 -6.81 -28.15
C ALA A 25 -0.83 -6.06 -26.91
N TYR A 26 -1.72 -5.32 -26.24
CA TYR A 26 -1.40 -4.61 -24.99
C TYR A 26 -0.89 -5.55 -23.91
N ARG A 27 -1.59 -6.67 -23.69
CA ARG A 27 -1.23 -7.65 -22.67
C ARG A 27 0.17 -8.24 -22.90
N ARG A 28 0.49 -8.60 -24.15
CA ARG A 28 1.81 -9.14 -24.52
C ARG A 28 2.91 -8.09 -24.49
N MET A 29 2.61 -6.84 -24.88
CA MET A 29 3.55 -5.73 -24.77
C MET A 29 3.97 -5.52 -23.31
N LEU A 30 3.01 -5.51 -22.37
CA LEU A 30 3.29 -5.42 -20.95
C LEU A 30 4.14 -6.59 -20.44
N ASP A 31 3.84 -7.83 -20.86
CA ASP A 31 4.63 -8.99 -20.44
C ASP A 31 6.10 -8.87 -20.88
N ILE A 32 6.36 -8.42 -22.11
CA ILE A 32 7.73 -8.15 -22.59
C ILE A 32 8.37 -7.01 -21.81
N TYR A 33 7.63 -5.93 -21.56
CA TYR A 33 8.09 -4.75 -20.82
C TYR A 33 8.55 -5.12 -19.41
N TYR A 34 7.72 -5.82 -18.64
CA TYR A 34 8.04 -6.23 -17.27
C TYR A 34 9.10 -7.34 -17.23
N SER A 35 9.12 -8.24 -18.20
CA SER A 35 10.13 -9.29 -18.28
C SER A 35 11.53 -8.70 -18.49
N LYS A 36 11.67 -7.78 -19.45
CA LYS A 36 12.95 -7.14 -19.79
C LYS A 36 13.31 -5.94 -18.93
N GLU A 37 12.34 -5.33 -18.26
CA GLU A 37 12.50 -4.06 -17.53
C GLU A 37 13.05 -2.93 -18.41
N LEU A 38 12.68 -2.92 -19.69
CA LEU A 38 13.17 -1.99 -20.72
C LEU A 38 12.02 -1.48 -21.58
N PRO A 39 12.14 -0.25 -22.14
CA PRO A 39 11.17 0.27 -23.09
C PRO A 39 11.05 -0.62 -24.34
N LEU A 40 9.89 -0.55 -25.00
CA LEU A 40 9.71 -1.26 -26.26
C LEU A 40 10.49 -0.56 -27.38
N PRO A 41 10.98 -1.30 -28.39
CA PRO A 41 11.67 -0.71 -29.55
C PRO A 41 10.86 0.38 -30.24
N GLU A 42 11.53 1.37 -30.85
CA GLU A 42 10.87 2.40 -31.66
C GLU A 42 10.21 1.83 -32.93
N ASP A 43 10.82 0.80 -33.56
CA ASP A 43 10.24 0.16 -34.74
C ASP A 43 9.09 -0.78 -34.35
N GLN A 44 7.91 -0.47 -34.89
CA GLN A 44 6.71 -1.27 -34.73
C GLN A 44 6.86 -2.71 -35.23
N LYS A 45 7.66 -2.95 -36.27
CA LYS A 45 7.90 -4.30 -36.81
C LYS A 45 8.66 -5.17 -35.80
N ASP A 46 9.60 -4.57 -35.07
CA ASP A 46 10.32 -5.26 -34.00
C ASP A 46 9.39 -5.60 -32.84
N ILE A 47 8.50 -4.67 -32.46
CA ILE A 47 7.45 -4.94 -31.47
C ILE A 47 6.56 -6.10 -31.94
N ALA A 48 6.06 -6.05 -33.17
CA ALA A 48 5.19 -7.08 -33.75
C ALA A 48 5.87 -8.46 -33.76
N ARG A 49 7.18 -8.53 -34.00
CA ARG A 49 7.97 -9.76 -33.88
C ARG A 49 8.10 -10.22 -32.44
N LEU A 50 8.35 -9.32 -31.49
CA LEU A 50 8.51 -9.64 -30.06
C LEU A 50 7.23 -10.20 -29.46
N ILE A 51 6.07 -9.58 -29.75
CA ILE A 51 4.77 -10.02 -29.22
C ILE A 51 4.10 -11.11 -30.07
N ARG A 52 4.77 -11.57 -31.14
CA ARG A 52 4.28 -12.61 -32.07
C ARG A 52 2.95 -12.23 -32.76
N MET A 53 2.79 -10.97 -33.14
CA MET A 53 1.62 -10.42 -33.85
C MET A 53 2.02 -9.68 -35.13
N ARG A 54 2.79 -10.35 -35.99
CA ARG A 54 3.40 -9.74 -37.20
C ARG A 54 2.40 -9.15 -38.19
N THR A 55 1.19 -9.70 -38.27
CA THR A 55 0.13 -9.27 -39.19
C THR A 55 -0.83 -8.23 -38.60
N HIS A 56 -0.72 -7.93 -37.30
CA HIS A 56 -1.67 -7.05 -36.58
C HIS A 56 -1.01 -5.71 -36.25
N THR A 57 -0.36 -5.10 -37.24
CA THR A 57 0.33 -3.81 -37.06
C THR A 57 -0.65 -2.70 -36.72
N GLU A 58 -1.87 -2.70 -37.25
CA GLU A 58 -2.86 -1.66 -36.91
C GLU A 58 -3.23 -1.69 -35.42
N SER A 59 -3.57 -2.87 -34.88
CA SER A 59 -3.87 -3.04 -33.45
C SER A 59 -2.69 -2.62 -32.55
N ILE A 60 -1.46 -2.93 -32.96
CA ILE A 60 -0.25 -2.49 -32.26
C ILE A 60 -0.14 -0.96 -32.26
N ALA A 61 -0.44 -0.30 -33.38
CA ALA A 61 -0.33 1.16 -33.50
C ALA A 61 -1.32 1.87 -32.57
N ILE A 62 -2.57 1.38 -32.52
CA ILE A 62 -3.64 1.91 -31.67
C ILE A 62 -3.23 1.81 -30.20
N VAL A 63 -2.78 0.64 -29.76
CA VAL A 63 -2.31 0.41 -28.39
C VAL A 63 -1.11 1.28 -28.04
N LEU A 64 -0.14 1.42 -28.95
CA LEU A 64 1.04 2.27 -28.73
C LEU A 64 0.67 3.74 -28.59
N HIS A 65 -0.28 4.22 -29.40
CA HIS A 65 -0.75 5.59 -29.33
C HIS A 65 -1.47 5.90 -28.00
N GLU A 66 -2.23 4.95 -27.47
CA GLU A 66 -3.03 5.17 -26.25
C GLU A 66 -2.25 4.95 -24.95
N PHE A 67 -1.50 3.86 -24.83
CA PHE A 67 -0.91 3.44 -23.55
C PHE A 67 0.58 3.74 -23.42
N PHE A 68 1.24 4.13 -24.52
CA PHE A 68 2.68 4.34 -24.56
C PHE A 68 3.05 5.73 -25.06
N THR A 69 4.25 6.17 -24.68
CA THR A 69 4.82 7.45 -25.11
C THR A 69 6.18 7.20 -25.75
N LEU A 70 6.37 7.66 -26.99
CA LEU A 70 7.64 7.55 -27.69
C LEU A 70 8.63 8.55 -27.09
N LYS A 71 9.77 8.04 -26.62
CA LYS A 71 10.93 8.81 -26.17
C LYS A 71 12.16 8.41 -26.98
N LYS A 72 13.31 9.01 -26.66
CA LYS A 72 14.59 8.80 -27.38
C LYS A 72 15.05 7.33 -27.39
N ASP A 73 14.69 6.56 -26.38
CA ASP A 73 15.10 5.17 -26.15
C ASP A 73 14.00 4.14 -26.46
N GLY A 74 12.82 4.57 -26.92
CA GLY A 74 11.73 3.70 -27.31
C GLY A 74 10.37 4.11 -26.74
N TYR A 75 9.42 3.18 -26.73
CA TYR A 75 8.08 3.40 -26.20
C TYR A 75 8.03 3.06 -24.71
N HIS A 76 7.55 4.03 -23.93
CA HIS A 76 7.43 3.93 -22.47
C HIS A 76 5.98 3.84 -22.02
N CYS A 77 5.71 2.89 -21.12
CA CYS A 77 4.47 2.86 -20.35
C CYS A 77 4.72 3.52 -18.99
N ILE A 78 4.10 4.68 -18.75
CA ILE A 78 4.31 5.49 -17.53
C ILE A 78 4.06 4.67 -16.26
N ARG A 79 3.01 3.84 -16.26
CA ARG A 79 2.68 2.97 -15.13
C ARG A 79 3.78 1.93 -14.89
N ALA A 80 4.19 1.23 -15.94
CA ALA A 80 5.21 0.18 -15.84
C ALA A 80 6.56 0.73 -15.38
N ASP A 81 6.99 1.88 -15.89
CA ASP A 81 8.23 2.56 -15.47
C ASP A 81 8.24 2.84 -13.96
N LYS A 82 7.12 3.34 -13.44
CA LYS A 82 6.98 3.62 -12.01
C LYS A 82 7.06 2.36 -11.16
N GLU A 83 6.44 1.27 -11.61
CA GLU A 83 6.45 -0.02 -10.92
C GLU A 83 7.84 -0.66 -10.94
N ILE A 84 8.53 -0.64 -12.09
CA ILE A 84 9.90 -1.14 -12.25
C ILE A 84 10.87 -0.34 -11.38
N LEU A 85 10.80 0.99 -11.37
CA LEU A 85 11.66 1.82 -10.54
C LEU A 85 11.46 1.53 -9.04
N ALA A 86 10.21 1.34 -8.60
CA ALA A 86 9.90 0.97 -7.23
C ALA A 86 10.45 -0.43 -6.88
N PHE A 87 10.39 -1.38 -7.81
CA PHE A 87 10.94 -2.73 -7.65
C PHE A 87 12.47 -2.70 -7.53
N GLN A 88 13.15 -2.02 -8.45
CA GLN A 88 14.61 -1.88 -8.46
C GLN A 88 15.12 -1.17 -7.20
N SER A 89 14.45 -0.09 -6.75
CA SER A 89 14.81 0.61 -5.52
C SER A 89 14.77 -0.29 -4.28
N LYS A 90 13.78 -1.19 -4.19
CA LYS A 90 13.69 -2.18 -3.10
C LYS A 90 14.80 -3.21 -3.19
N SER A 91 15.06 -3.73 -4.40
CA SER A 91 16.13 -4.70 -4.65
C SER A 91 17.52 -4.13 -4.30
N ASP A 92 17.82 -2.90 -4.70
CA ASP A 92 19.09 -2.25 -4.41
C ASP A 92 19.31 -1.99 -2.92
N LYS A 93 18.26 -1.59 -2.19
CA LYS A 93 18.33 -1.43 -0.73
C LYS A 93 18.63 -2.76 -0.03
N ALA A 94 17.97 -3.84 -0.47
CA ALA A 94 18.21 -5.17 0.06
C ALA A 94 19.65 -5.64 -0.25
N ARG A 95 20.12 -5.43 -1.48
CA ARG A 95 21.51 -5.74 -1.89
C ARG A 95 22.53 -4.97 -1.07
N LYS A 96 22.39 -3.64 -0.93
CA LYS A 96 23.29 -2.81 -0.11
C LYS A 96 23.28 -3.25 1.36
N SER A 97 22.13 -3.59 1.92
CA SER A 97 22.03 -4.10 3.28
C SER A 97 22.73 -5.46 3.44
N ALA A 98 22.60 -6.36 2.45
CA ALA A 98 23.30 -7.64 2.45
C ALA A 98 24.82 -7.44 2.35
N GLU A 99 25.27 -6.61 1.40
CA GLU A 99 26.69 -6.29 1.21
C GLU A 99 27.34 -5.66 2.45
N ALA A 100 26.64 -4.73 3.11
CA ALA A 100 27.10 -4.15 4.38
C ALA A 100 27.26 -5.22 5.48
N ARG A 101 26.38 -6.23 5.54
CA ARG A 101 26.52 -7.37 6.47
C ARG A 101 27.75 -8.22 6.15
N TRP A 102 27.98 -8.53 4.87
CA TRP A 102 29.14 -9.33 4.45
C TRP A 102 30.47 -8.59 4.66
N ASN A 103 30.52 -7.30 4.34
CA ASN A 103 31.74 -6.49 4.51
C ASN A 103 32.09 -6.25 5.98
N LYS A 104 31.10 -6.11 6.88
CA LYS A 104 31.35 -5.99 8.34
C LYS A 104 32.06 -7.21 8.93
N ASN A 105 31.90 -8.38 8.30
CA ASN A 105 32.53 -9.63 8.74
C ASN A 105 33.90 -9.90 8.09
N LYS A 106 34.38 -9.03 7.18
CA LYS A 106 35.61 -9.27 6.42
C LYS A 106 36.89 -8.96 7.21
N ASP A 107 36.81 -8.02 8.15
CA ASP A 107 37.95 -7.56 8.97
C ASP A 107 37.97 -8.16 10.40
N LEU A 108 37.03 -9.05 10.72
CA LEU A 108 36.99 -9.75 12.00
C LEU A 108 37.92 -10.98 11.95
N PRO A 109 38.80 -11.19 12.94
CA PRO A 109 39.62 -12.40 13.02
C PRO A 109 38.73 -13.64 13.00
N LYS A 110 39.14 -14.72 12.30
CA LYS A 110 38.35 -15.95 12.09
C LYS A 110 37.72 -16.54 13.37
N GLU A 111 38.33 -16.29 14.53
CA GLU A 111 37.84 -16.72 15.85
C GLU A 111 36.67 -15.88 16.42
N LYS A 112 36.46 -14.65 15.91
CA LYS A 112 35.33 -13.75 16.24
C LYS A 112 34.39 -13.52 15.06
N VAL A 113 34.50 -14.31 14.00
CA VAL A 113 33.43 -14.38 13.01
C VAL A 113 32.32 -15.16 13.68
N ASP A 114 31.36 -14.44 14.27
CA ASP A 114 30.16 -15.05 14.85
C ASP A 114 29.47 -15.90 13.79
N ALA A 115 29.79 -17.20 13.77
CA ALA A 115 29.08 -18.24 13.03
C ALA A 115 27.62 -18.40 13.52
N ASN A 116 27.21 -17.62 14.52
CA ASN A 116 25.84 -17.45 14.97
C ASN A 116 24.97 -16.59 14.01
N ALA A 117 25.50 -16.12 12.87
CA ALA A 117 24.68 -15.53 11.80
C ALA A 117 23.78 -16.56 11.08
N LEU A 118 24.07 -17.86 11.23
CA LEU A 118 23.15 -18.93 10.88
C LEU A 118 22.35 -19.30 12.12
N ARG A 119 21.20 -18.64 12.33
CA ARG A 119 20.17 -19.24 13.18
C ARG A 119 19.69 -20.52 12.50
N THR A 120 20.26 -21.66 12.87
CA THR A 120 19.64 -22.97 12.67
C THR A 120 18.53 -23.09 13.71
N GLN A 121 17.41 -22.40 13.50
CA GLN A 121 16.16 -22.74 14.16
C GLN A 121 15.02 -22.58 13.16
N SER A 122 14.70 -23.72 12.55
CA SER A 122 13.36 -24.15 12.22
C SER A 122 12.45 -24.04 13.44
N GLU A 123 12.06 -22.83 13.82
CA GLU A 123 10.98 -22.59 14.77
C GLU A 123 10.07 -21.47 14.25
N GLY A 124 8.95 -21.90 13.64
CA GLY A 124 7.68 -21.22 13.82
C GLY A 124 7.46 -19.86 13.15
N LYS A 125 7.71 -19.71 11.84
CA LYS A 125 7.00 -18.72 11.01
C LYS A 125 6.57 -19.25 9.63
N ALA A 126 6.19 -20.53 9.55
CA ALA A 126 5.56 -21.08 8.34
C ALA A 126 4.20 -20.42 8.00
N LYS A 127 3.60 -19.63 8.89
CA LYS A 127 2.34 -18.90 8.62
C LYS A 127 2.51 -17.50 8.02
N ALA A 128 3.74 -17.03 7.76
CA ALA A 128 3.96 -15.73 7.12
C ALA A 128 4.02 -15.80 5.57
N MET A 129 3.90 -16.99 4.96
CA MET A 129 3.89 -17.16 3.50
C MET A 129 2.49 -17.18 2.86
N LEU A 130 1.43 -16.90 3.63
CA LEU A 130 0.07 -16.76 3.10
C LEU A 130 -0.59 -15.51 3.66
N ASN A 131 -0.10 -14.33 3.24
CA ASN A 131 -0.94 -13.19 2.87
C ASN A 131 -0.03 -12.10 2.31
N THR A 132 0.46 -12.27 1.08
CA THR A 132 0.81 -11.09 0.27
C THR A 132 -0.52 -10.39 -0.02
N LYS A 133 -0.97 -9.58 0.95
CA LYS A 133 -2.04 -8.61 0.74
C LYS A 133 -1.56 -7.77 -0.44
N GLN A 134 -2.17 -8.02 -1.58
CA GLN A 134 -2.04 -7.22 -2.79
C GLN A 134 -2.39 -5.78 -2.39
N GLU A 135 -1.39 -4.95 -2.15
CA GLU A 135 -1.58 -3.50 -2.07
C GLU A 135 -1.80 -3.04 -3.51
N THR A 136 -3.07 -3.03 -3.92
CA THR A 136 -3.53 -2.46 -5.19
C THR A 136 -3.12 -0.98 -5.24
N LEU A 137 -1.99 -0.72 -5.88
CA LEU A 137 -1.61 0.61 -6.33
C LEU A 137 -2.44 0.90 -7.57
N ASN A 138 -3.60 1.53 -7.39
CA ASN A 138 -4.16 2.37 -8.43
C ASN A 138 -5.17 3.42 -7.93
N THR A 139 -5.05 4.59 -8.56
CA THR A 139 -6.05 5.63 -8.79
C THR A 139 -7.03 5.89 -7.63
N LYS A 140 -6.51 6.52 -6.58
CA LYS A 140 -7.32 6.98 -5.44
C LYS A 140 -6.77 8.27 -4.82
N GLN A 141 -5.96 9.04 -5.55
CA GLN A 141 -5.24 10.18 -4.96
C GLN A 141 -6.13 11.39 -4.63
N GLU A 142 -7.31 11.51 -5.23
CA GLU A 142 -8.29 12.55 -4.88
C GLU A 142 -9.27 12.05 -3.82
N THR A 143 -9.90 10.89 -4.00
CA THR A 143 -10.85 10.33 -3.03
C THR A 143 -10.22 9.85 -1.71
N LEU A 144 -8.92 9.47 -1.68
CA LEU A 144 -8.23 9.17 -0.42
C LEU A 144 -7.87 10.44 0.35
N LYS A 145 -7.59 11.57 -0.30
CA LYS A 145 -7.28 12.80 0.43
C LYS A 145 -8.52 13.26 1.20
N ASP A 146 -9.69 13.20 0.57
CA ASP A 146 -10.97 13.55 1.20
C ASP A 146 -11.37 12.55 2.28
N ASN A 147 -11.26 11.24 2.05
CA ASN A 147 -11.52 10.24 3.10
C ASN A 147 -10.53 10.34 4.26
N THR A 148 -9.26 10.64 3.98
CA THR A 148 -8.26 10.80 5.04
C THR A 148 -8.51 12.08 5.83
N SER A 149 -8.93 13.16 5.16
CA SER A 149 -9.39 14.41 5.78
C SER A 149 -10.58 14.14 6.69
N PHE A 150 -11.66 13.57 6.15
CA PHE A 150 -12.89 13.28 6.87
C PHE A 150 -12.65 12.44 8.14
N ILE A 151 -11.82 11.39 8.04
CA ILE A 151 -11.46 10.56 9.19
C ILE A 151 -10.64 11.36 10.22
N ASN A 152 -9.72 12.21 9.78
CA ASN A 152 -8.95 13.07 10.69
C ASN A 152 -9.85 14.13 11.35
N ASP A 153 -10.81 14.71 10.61
CA ASP A 153 -11.74 15.72 11.12
C ASP A 153 -12.67 15.11 12.19
N GLY A 154 -13.20 13.91 11.95
CA GLY A 154 -13.96 13.17 12.95
C GLY A 154 -13.12 12.78 14.17
N PHE A 155 -11.85 12.42 13.97
CA PHE A 155 -10.93 12.19 15.08
C PHE A 155 -10.68 13.47 15.88
N ASP A 156 -10.45 14.61 15.22
CA ASP A 156 -10.19 15.88 15.89
C ASP A 156 -11.43 16.39 16.65
N HIS A 157 -12.62 16.17 16.10
CA HIS A 157 -13.89 16.40 16.79
C HIS A 157 -13.97 15.61 18.10
N TRP A 158 -13.81 14.29 18.04
CA TRP A 158 -13.80 13.44 19.24
C TRP A 158 -12.66 13.82 20.20
N TRP A 159 -11.45 14.00 19.65
CA TRP A 159 -10.25 14.32 20.41
C TRP A 159 -10.43 15.62 21.19
N SER A 160 -11.08 16.64 20.63
CA SER A 160 -11.35 17.92 21.30
C SER A 160 -12.13 17.73 22.62
N SER A 161 -13.05 16.76 22.67
CA SER A 161 -13.88 16.46 23.84
C SER A 161 -13.18 15.59 24.88
N TYR A 162 -12.06 14.94 24.55
CA TYR A 162 -11.34 14.06 25.47
C TYR A 162 -10.51 14.85 26.50
N LYS A 163 -10.77 14.73 27.81
CA LYS A 163 -10.11 15.56 28.85
C LYS A 163 -8.57 15.41 28.89
N LYS A 164 -8.04 14.19 28.71
CA LYS A 164 -6.58 13.91 28.80
C LYS A 164 -5.90 13.90 27.42
N LYS A 165 -5.15 14.95 27.11
CA LYS A 165 -4.45 15.12 25.83
C LYS A 165 -3.05 14.48 25.85
N ALA A 166 -2.97 13.15 25.80
CA ALA A 166 -1.70 12.43 25.78
C ALA A 166 -1.65 11.42 24.62
N ASP A 167 -0.47 11.23 24.01
CA ASP A 167 -0.24 10.22 22.97
C ASP A 167 -1.19 10.30 21.75
N LYS A 168 -1.55 11.53 21.31
CA LYS A 168 -2.47 11.79 20.18
C LYS A 168 -2.20 10.94 18.94
N LYS A 169 -0.91 10.76 18.58
CA LYS A 169 -0.50 9.96 17.42
C LYS A 169 -0.90 8.48 17.55
N LYS A 170 -0.73 7.87 18.73
CA LYS A 170 -1.13 6.47 18.97
C LYS A 170 -2.64 6.32 19.00
N ALA A 171 -3.34 7.28 19.60
CA ALA A 171 -4.81 7.32 19.58
C ALA A 171 -5.36 7.42 18.15
N LEU A 172 -4.80 8.30 17.31
CA LEU A 172 -5.18 8.42 15.90
C LEU A 172 -4.98 7.12 15.12
N GLN A 173 -3.85 6.44 15.33
CA GLN A 173 -3.59 5.14 14.68
C GLN A 173 -4.64 4.10 15.06
N LYS A 174 -5.01 4.00 16.34
CA LYS A 174 -6.04 3.08 16.81
C LYS A 174 -7.43 3.46 16.30
N PHE A 175 -7.76 4.75 16.29
CA PHE A 175 -9.03 5.27 15.77
C PHE A 175 -9.22 4.89 14.29
N LYS A 176 -8.20 5.13 13.44
CA LYS A 176 -8.21 4.74 12.02
C LYS A 176 -8.38 3.24 11.80
N LEU A 177 -7.90 2.42 12.73
CA LEU A 177 -8.07 0.96 12.64
C LEU A 177 -9.51 0.53 12.96
N ILE A 178 -10.14 1.14 13.97
CA ILE A 178 -11.52 0.83 14.37
C ILE A 178 -12.51 1.26 13.29
N THR A 179 -12.34 2.45 12.74
CA THR A 179 -13.25 3.03 11.75
C THR A 179 -13.01 2.54 10.33
N ARG A 180 -12.06 1.61 10.15
CA ARG A 180 -11.68 1.11 8.83
C ARG A 180 -12.86 0.39 8.17
N GLY A 181 -13.32 0.94 7.05
CA GLY A 181 -14.40 0.36 6.25
C GLY A 181 -15.80 0.68 6.76
N PHE A 182 -15.94 1.66 7.66
CA PHE A 182 -17.27 2.21 7.98
C PHE A 182 -17.79 3.02 6.78
N SER A 183 -19.11 3.00 6.56
CA SER A 183 -19.76 4.00 5.72
C SER A 183 -19.72 5.37 6.41
N ASP A 184 -19.90 6.45 5.66
CA ASP A 184 -19.84 7.83 6.19
C ASP A 184 -20.88 8.06 7.29
N ASP A 185 -22.09 7.50 7.14
CA ASP A 185 -23.15 7.55 8.16
C ASP A 185 -22.73 6.83 9.44
N ARG A 186 -22.26 5.58 9.31
CA ARG A 186 -21.79 4.77 10.45
C ARG A 186 -20.58 5.43 11.14
N PHE A 187 -19.69 6.06 10.38
CA PHE A 187 -18.56 6.80 10.93
C PHE A 187 -19.04 7.98 11.78
N SER A 188 -19.96 8.78 11.25
CA SER A 188 -20.51 9.95 11.94
C SER A 188 -21.26 9.55 13.21
N GLU A 189 -22.10 8.50 13.14
CA GLU A 189 -22.77 7.92 14.30
C GLU A 189 -21.78 7.45 15.37
N PHE A 190 -20.74 6.73 14.95
CA PHE A 190 -19.70 6.23 15.85
C PHE A 190 -18.97 7.38 16.55
N VAL A 191 -18.53 8.40 15.81
CA VAL A 191 -17.84 9.58 16.37
C VAL A 191 -18.72 10.30 17.38
N ASN A 192 -20.00 10.52 17.06
CA ASN A 192 -20.96 11.16 17.97
C ASN A 192 -21.19 10.32 19.24
N MET A 193 -21.30 9.00 19.09
CA MET A 193 -21.47 8.07 20.20
C MET A 193 -20.29 8.12 21.17
N ILE A 194 -19.05 7.91 20.70
CA ILE A 194 -17.87 7.93 21.58
C ILE A 194 -17.61 9.32 22.17
N THR A 195 -17.96 10.39 21.46
CA THR A 195 -17.86 11.77 21.97
C THR A 195 -18.83 11.99 23.12
N THR A 196 -20.06 11.50 22.99
CA THR A 196 -21.09 11.58 24.03
C THR A 196 -20.74 10.72 25.23
N ASP A 197 -20.27 9.48 25.03
CA ASP A 197 -19.82 8.61 26.11
C ASP A 197 -18.66 9.25 26.88
N CYS A 198 -17.63 9.76 26.20
CA CYS A 198 -16.49 10.41 26.86
C CYS A 198 -16.92 11.62 27.70
N LYS A 199 -17.87 12.43 27.20
CA LYS A 199 -18.41 13.58 27.95
C LYS A 199 -19.14 13.14 29.21
N LYS A 200 -19.94 12.07 29.13
CA LYS A 200 -20.69 11.53 30.27
C LYS A 200 -19.78 10.83 31.28
N ARG A 201 -18.99 9.86 30.82
CA ARG A 201 -18.15 8.99 31.65
C ARG A 201 -17.09 9.76 32.43
N PHE A 202 -16.56 10.83 31.86
CA PHE A 202 -15.48 11.60 32.46
C PHE A 202 -15.92 12.98 32.96
N VAL A 203 -17.22 13.25 33.11
CA VAL A 203 -17.73 14.59 33.50
C VAL A 203 -17.15 15.06 34.84
N ASP A 204 -17.16 14.20 35.85
CA ASP A 204 -16.67 14.51 37.22
C ASP A 204 -15.29 13.91 37.50
N THR A 205 -14.67 13.25 36.51
CA THR A 205 -13.33 12.68 36.67
C THR A 205 -12.26 13.75 36.46
N GLU A 206 -11.34 13.88 37.42
CA GLU A 206 -10.15 14.71 37.26
C GLU A 206 -9.25 14.16 36.15
N LYS A 207 -8.57 15.06 35.43
CA LYS A 207 -7.79 14.74 34.22
C LYS A 207 -6.73 13.66 34.43
N GLU A 208 -6.18 13.55 35.63
CA GLU A 208 -5.11 12.60 35.96
C GLU A 208 -5.62 11.15 35.97
N PHE A 209 -6.84 10.94 36.48
CA PHE A 209 -7.53 9.65 36.57
C PHE A 209 -8.24 9.23 35.28
N VAL A 210 -8.41 10.15 34.32
CA VAL A 210 -8.90 9.79 32.99
C VAL A 210 -7.85 8.89 32.31
N PRO A 211 -8.23 7.73 31.76
CA PRO A 211 -7.30 6.88 31.01
C PRO A 211 -6.75 7.62 29.78
N ASN A 212 -5.64 7.15 29.22
CA ASN A 212 -5.21 7.67 27.93
C ASN A 212 -6.27 7.31 26.87
N ALA A 213 -6.46 8.19 25.90
CA ALA A 213 -7.38 7.98 24.78
C ALA A 213 -7.12 6.65 24.04
N THR A 214 -5.86 6.25 23.89
CA THR A 214 -5.50 4.94 23.32
C THR A 214 -6.00 3.77 24.16
N THR A 215 -5.96 3.88 25.50
CA THR A 215 -6.49 2.87 26.42
C THR A 215 -8.00 2.75 26.31
N TYR A 216 -8.70 3.89 26.21
CA TYR A 216 -10.14 3.92 25.96
C TYR A 216 -10.52 3.24 24.64
N LEU A 217 -9.81 3.57 23.55
CA LEU A 217 -10.03 2.97 22.23
C LEU A 217 -9.67 1.48 22.16
N ASN A 218 -8.61 1.06 22.86
CA ASN A 218 -8.19 -0.34 22.87
C ASN A 218 -9.13 -1.25 23.64
N GLY A 219 -9.69 -0.75 24.74
CA GLY A 219 -10.65 -1.51 25.54
C GLY A 219 -12.08 -1.41 25.04
N GLU A 220 -12.33 -0.67 23.95
CA GLU A 220 -13.69 -0.39 23.46
C GLU A 220 -14.64 0.10 24.57
N ARG A 221 -14.11 0.96 25.46
CA ARG A 221 -14.74 1.27 26.75
C ARG A 221 -16.08 2.00 26.66
N TRP A 222 -16.51 2.41 25.46
CA TRP A 222 -17.88 2.86 25.22
C TRP A 222 -18.91 1.74 25.41
N ASN A 223 -18.48 0.47 25.36
CA ASN A 223 -19.30 -0.70 25.67
C ASN A 223 -19.31 -1.04 27.17
N ASP A 224 -18.42 -0.44 27.97
CA ASP A 224 -18.38 -0.68 29.42
C ASP A 224 -19.52 0.06 30.10
N GLU A 225 -20.00 -0.46 31.23
CA GLU A 225 -20.96 0.26 32.08
C GLU A 225 -20.36 1.61 32.56
N ILE A 226 -21.16 2.67 32.56
CA ILE A 226 -20.75 3.96 33.12
C ILE A 226 -20.96 3.88 34.64
N ILE A 227 -19.87 3.66 35.37
CA ILE A 227 -19.87 3.70 36.82
C ILE A 227 -19.76 5.18 37.23
N GLY A 228 -20.89 5.88 37.21
CA GLY A 228 -21.01 7.30 37.55
C GLY A 228 -22.38 7.57 38.15
N SER A 229 -22.37 8.00 39.41
CA SER A 229 -23.49 8.06 40.35
C SER A 229 -24.58 9.06 39.99
N ASN A 230 -25.68 8.56 39.40
CA ASN A 230 -27.07 8.58 39.89
C ASN A 230 -28.00 8.05 38.80
#